data_AF-A0A0U3EHV8-F1
#
_entry.id   AF-A0A0U3EHV8-F1
#
_cell.length_a   1.000
_cell.length_b   1.000
_cell.length_c   1.000
_cell.angle_alpha   90.00
_cell.angle_beta   90.00
_cell.angle_gamma   90.00
#
_symmetry.space_group_name_H-M   'P 1'
#
loop_
_entity.id
_entity.type
_entity.pdbx_description
1 polymer ?
#
loop_
_entity_poly.entity_id
_entity_poly.type
_entity_poly.pdbx_seq_one_letter_code
_entity_poly.pdbx_strand_id
1 'polypeptide(L)'
;MNNKEKIFEKSIALFSEYGYDGVSIRKIASAVGIKESSIYNHYKSKESILDAILAYYINEMTKDEIPLNQASDNLDKSLEYFYKAGVDLYTSKLNDVKMMKITRIIFVETYHNEKIRKFVKTAIVDAAINGWIALFDLMKEKELIKRDCNSKQLAESFYYYGLYLLIEHVIINYPEDDEKFLKELARKSEIQMKLIYNSVKKRD
;
A
#
# COMPACT_ATOMS: atom_id res chain seq x y z
N MET A 1 -8.37 19.82 -16.35
CA MET A 1 -7.24 18.85 -16.35
C MET A 1 -6.23 19.25 -17.42
N ASN A 2 -5.01 19.60 -17.02
CA ASN A 2 -3.92 19.97 -17.93
C ASN A 2 -3.33 18.72 -18.63
N ASN A 3 -2.44 18.92 -19.61
CA ASN A 3 -1.85 17.80 -20.34
C ASN A 3 -0.97 16.90 -19.45
N LYS A 4 -0.26 17.47 -18.46
CA LYS A 4 0.57 16.68 -17.52
C LYS A 4 -0.30 15.70 -16.71
N GLU A 5 -1.43 16.17 -16.18
CA GLU A 5 -2.41 15.35 -15.46
C GLU A 5 -3.03 14.29 -16.39
N LYS A 6 -3.40 14.66 -17.63
CA LYS A 6 -3.91 13.68 -18.61
C LYS A 6 -2.89 12.58 -18.90
N ILE A 7 -1.62 12.94 -19.08
CA ILE A 7 -0.54 11.97 -19.29
C ILE A 7 -0.43 11.03 -18.10
N PHE A 8 -0.44 11.57 -16.87
CA PHE A 8 -0.37 10.80 -15.65
C PHE A 8 -1.53 9.79 -15.55
N GLU A 9 -2.78 10.24 -15.66
CA GLU A 9 -3.98 9.40 -15.56
C GLU A 9 -4.04 8.33 -16.65
N LYS A 10 -3.73 8.70 -17.91
CA LYS A 10 -3.72 7.74 -19.02
C LYS A 10 -2.59 6.74 -18.90
N SER A 11 -1.44 7.13 -18.35
CA SER A 11 -0.33 6.22 -18.12
C SER A 11 -0.66 5.19 -17.04
N ILE A 12 -1.31 5.60 -15.93
CA ILE A 12 -1.78 4.66 -14.91
C ILE A 12 -2.74 3.64 -15.52
N ALA A 13 -3.74 4.10 -16.27
CA ALA A 13 -4.68 3.20 -16.93
C ALA A 13 -3.97 2.20 -17.86
N LEU A 14 -3.09 2.70 -18.75
CA LEU A 14 -2.37 1.87 -19.70
C LEU A 14 -1.39 0.91 -19.03
N PHE A 15 -0.58 1.35 -18.07
CA PHE A 15 0.36 0.50 -17.36
C PHE A 15 -0.37 -0.58 -16.54
N SER A 16 -1.52 -0.26 -15.94
CA SER A 16 -2.30 -1.25 -15.16
C SER A 16 -2.96 -2.34 -16.01
N GLU A 17 -3.13 -2.10 -17.32
CA GLU A 17 -3.79 -3.02 -18.25
C GLU A 17 -2.78 -3.80 -19.11
N TYR A 18 -1.71 -3.15 -19.55
CA TYR A 18 -0.74 -3.72 -20.51
C TYR A 18 0.65 -3.95 -19.92
N GLY A 19 0.84 -3.66 -18.63
CA GLY A 19 2.16 -3.57 -18.01
C GLY A 19 2.92 -2.31 -18.43
N TYR A 20 3.97 -1.98 -17.69
CA TYR A 20 4.84 -0.84 -17.96
C TYR A 20 5.59 -1.02 -19.28
N ASP A 21 6.16 -2.20 -19.54
CA ASP A 21 6.93 -2.47 -20.75
C ASP A 21 6.06 -2.58 -22.00
N GLY A 22 4.82 -3.05 -21.89
CA GLY A 22 3.85 -3.15 -22.99
C GLY A 22 3.31 -1.80 -23.49
N VAL A 23 3.70 -0.68 -22.87
CA VAL A 23 3.21 0.66 -23.21
C VAL A 23 4.34 1.53 -23.73
N SER A 24 4.14 2.07 -24.93
CA SER A 24 5.04 3.05 -25.55
C SER A 24 4.59 4.49 -25.29
N ILE A 25 5.51 5.46 -25.39
CA ILE A 25 5.19 6.89 -25.33
C ILE A 25 4.16 7.26 -26.40
N ARG A 26 4.28 6.71 -27.61
CA ARG A 26 3.30 6.89 -28.68
C ARG A 26 1.89 6.46 -28.26
N LYS A 27 1.74 5.29 -27.60
CA LYS A 27 0.43 4.82 -27.10
C LYS A 27 -0.17 5.78 -26.08
N ILE A 28 0.67 6.30 -25.16
CA ILE A 28 0.25 7.32 -24.17
C ILE A 28 -0.19 8.61 -24.88
N ALA A 29 0.61 9.12 -25.82
CA ALA A 29 0.30 10.34 -26.57
C ALA A 29 -1.01 10.22 -27.35
N SER A 30 -1.23 9.08 -28.02
CA SER A 30 -2.49 8.78 -28.70
C SER A 30 -3.67 8.73 -27.73
N ALA A 31 -3.52 8.12 -26.55
CA ALA A 31 -4.57 8.05 -25.54
C ALA A 31 -4.91 9.42 -24.92
N VAL A 32 -3.97 10.35 -24.91
CA VAL A 32 -4.16 11.74 -24.45
C VAL A 32 -4.69 12.65 -25.57
N GLY A 33 -4.45 12.31 -26.84
CA GLY A 33 -4.83 13.12 -28.00
C GLY A 33 -3.80 14.21 -28.35
N ILE A 34 -2.51 13.96 -28.10
CA ILE A 34 -1.43 14.93 -28.35
C ILE A 34 -0.31 14.30 -29.20
N LYS A 35 0.60 15.14 -29.71
CA LYS A 35 1.81 14.66 -30.39
C LYS A 35 2.74 13.99 -29.39
N GLU A 36 3.44 12.96 -29.84
CA GLU A 36 4.46 12.25 -29.03
C GLU A 36 5.51 13.21 -28.46
N SER A 37 5.99 14.17 -29.26
CA SER A 37 6.94 15.19 -28.81
C SER A 37 6.41 16.04 -27.65
N SER A 38 5.09 16.23 -27.54
CA SER A 38 4.48 17.01 -26.47
C SER A 38 4.51 16.31 -25.11
N ILE A 39 4.69 14.99 -25.06
CA ILE A 39 4.90 14.27 -23.79
C ILE A 39 6.16 14.78 -23.10
N TYR A 40 7.23 14.97 -23.88
CA TYR A 40 8.55 15.36 -23.38
C TYR A 40 8.61 16.76 -22.78
N ASN A 41 7.61 17.61 -23.06
CA ASN A 41 7.45 18.91 -22.40
C ASN A 41 6.98 18.78 -20.93
N HIS A 42 6.42 17.63 -20.56
CA HIS A 42 5.87 17.38 -19.22
C HIS A 42 6.65 16.33 -18.44
N TYR A 43 7.13 15.30 -19.14
CA TYR A 43 7.86 14.16 -18.58
C TYR A 43 9.06 13.83 -19.46
N LYS A 44 10.26 13.84 -18.90
CA LYS A 44 11.51 13.66 -19.66
C LYS A 44 11.64 12.28 -20.31
N SER A 45 10.95 11.28 -19.77
CA SER A 45 10.97 9.89 -20.24
C SER A 45 9.75 9.11 -19.74
N LYS A 46 9.52 7.90 -20.27
CA LYS A 46 8.52 6.95 -19.74
C LYS A 46 8.78 6.65 -18.26
N GLU A 47 10.05 6.53 -17.91
CA GLU A 47 10.50 6.30 -16.53
C GLU A 47 10.14 7.47 -15.62
N SER A 48 10.26 8.73 -16.06
CA SER A 48 9.86 9.88 -15.24
C SER A 48 8.35 9.93 -14.96
N ILE A 49 7.53 9.28 -15.79
CA ILE A 49 6.10 9.10 -15.52
C ILE A 49 5.91 8.06 -14.43
N LEU A 50 6.62 6.93 -14.52
CA LEU A 50 6.61 5.90 -13.47
C LEU A 50 7.08 6.46 -12.13
N ASP A 51 8.13 7.28 -12.11
CA ASP A 51 8.62 7.93 -10.89
C ASP A 51 7.56 8.83 -10.25
N ALA A 52 6.82 9.59 -11.06
CA ALA A 52 5.71 10.38 -10.56
C ALA A 52 4.58 9.50 -10.00
N ILE A 53 4.31 8.35 -10.61
CA ILE A 53 3.30 7.39 -10.11
C ILE A 53 3.73 6.79 -8.76
N LEU A 54 4.99 6.38 -8.63
CA LEU A 54 5.52 5.84 -7.37
C LEU A 54 5.56 6.90 -6.26
N ALA A 55 5.93 8.15 -6.59
CA ALA A 55 5.90 9.26 -5.66
C ALA A 55 4.46 9.60 -5.21
N TYR A 56 3.50 9.57 -6.14
CA TYR A 56 2.09 9.73 -5.81
C TYR A 56 1.60 8.62 -4.88
N TYR A 57 1.96 7.36 -5.16
CA TYR A 57 1.61 6.25 -4.28
C TYR A 57 2.12 6.46 -2.86
N ILE A 58 3.40 6.81 -2.68
CA ILE A 58 3.95 7.12 -1.35
C ILE A 58 3.13 8.24 -0.71
N ASN A 59 2.95 9.38 -1.41
CA ASN A 59 2.25 10.53 -0.86
C ASN A 59 0.86 10.16 -0.35
N GLU A 60 0.06 9.43 -1.14
CA GLU A 60 -1.29 9.02 -0.72
C GLU A 60 -1.26 7.97 0.40
N MET A 61 -0.32 7.04 0.37
CA MET A 61 -0.18 6.03 1.42
C MET A 61 0.29 6.62 2.75
N THR A 62 1.12 7.66 2.73
CA THR A 62 1.62 8.33 3.94
C THR A 62 0.76 9.51 4.38
N LYS A 63 -0.19 9.95 3.54
CA LYS A 63 -1.10 11.05 3.88
C LYS A 63 -1.93 10.69 5.10
N ASP A 64 -2.08 11.62 6.04
CA ASP A 64 -2.87 11.41 7.25
C ASP A 64 -2.40 10.18 8.07
N GLU A 65 -1.13 9.80 7.95
CA GLU A 65 -0.53 8.76 8.79
C GLU A 65 -0.75 9.06 10.28
N ILE A 66 -1.19 8.04 11.03
CA ILE A 66 -1.42 8.14 12.47
C ILE A 66 -0.05 8.15 13.16
N PRO A 67 0.37 9.27 13.78
CA PRO A 67 1.66 9.30 14.45
C PRO A 67 1.63 8.44 15.71
N LEU A 68 2.80 8.00 16.19
CA LEU A 68 2.89 7.04 17.32
C LEU A 68 2.22 7.52 18.61
N ASN A 69 2.21 8.82 18.89
CA ASN A 69 1.50 9.37 20.05
C ASN A 69 -0.02 9.20 19.92
N GLN A 70 -0.59 9.47 18.75
CA GLN A 70 -2.01 9.25 18.51
C GLN A 70 -2.34 7.75 18.48
N ALA A 71 -1.44 6.91 17.99
CA ALA A 71 -1.57 5.46 18.09
C ALA A 71 -1.60 4.99 19.56
N SER A 72 -0.75 5.56 20.41
CA SER A 72 -0.76 5.35 21.86
C SER A 72 -2.11 5.75 22.47
N ASP A 73 -2.60 6.95 22.16
CA ASP A 73 -3.90 7.44 22.67
C ASP A 73 -5.07 6.53 22.22
N ASN A 74 -5.00 5.99 21.00
CA ASN A 74 -5.99 5.06 20.48
C ASN A 74 -5.92 3.70 21.20
N LEU A 75 -4.73 3.20 21.52
CA LEU A 75 -4.53 1.98 22.31
C LEU A 75 -5.06 2.13 23.73
N ASP A 76 -4.92 3.31 24.33
CA ASP A 76 -5.46 3.63 25.66
C ASP A 76 -6.99 3.57 25.70
N LYS A 77 -7.67 3.81 24.57
CA LYS A 77 -9.12 3.58 24.46
C LYS A 77 -9.44 2.09 24.39
N SER A 78 -8.86 1.38 23.42
CA SER A 78 -8.87 -0.09 23.32
C SER A 78 -8.05 -0.55 22.13
N LEU A 79 -7.64 -1.84 22.13
CA LEU A 79 -7.04 -2.47 20.96
C LEU A 79 -7.96 -2.43 19.73
N GLU A 80 -9.27 -2.60 19.94
CA GLU A 80 -10.27 -2.56 18.87
C GLU A 80 -10.38 -1.18 18.22
N TYR A 81 -10.35 -0.12 19.04
CA TYR A 81 -10.38 1.26 18.54
C TYR A 81 -9.13 1.59 17.73
N PHE A 82 -7.94 1.26 18.26
CA PHE A 82 -6.68 1.41 17.55
C PHE A 82 -6.68 0.67 16.20
N TYR A 83 -7.08 -0.61 16.23
CA TYR A 83 -7.10 -1.43 15.03
C TYR A 83 -8.08 -0.89 13.99
N LYS A 84 -9.30 -0.53 14.42
CA LYS A 84 -10.33 0.03 13.54
C LYS A 84 -9.85 1.32 12.87
N ALA A 85 -9.23 2.23 13.62
CA ALA A 85 -8.69 3.46 13.05
C ALA A 85 -7.63 3.20 11.98
N GLY A 86 -6.71 2.25 12.22
CA GLY A 86 -5.68 1.89 11.25
C GLY A 86 -6.22 1.23 9.99
N VAL A 87 -7.16 0.29 10.13
CA VAL A 87 -7.72 -0.44 8.98
C VAL A 87 -8.66 0.43 8.15
N ASP A 88 -9.45 1.32 8.79
CA ASP A 88 -10.32 2.26 8.08
C ASP A 88 -9.48 3.28 7.28
N LEU A 89 -8.36 3.76 7.85
CA LEU A 89 -7.42 4.62 7.13
C LEU A 89 -6.76 3.89 5.96
N TYR A 90 -6.31 2.66 6.16
CA TYR A 90 -5.65 1.87 5.11
C TYR A 90 -6.61 1.52 3.97
N THR A 91 -7.80 1.04 4.30
CA THR A 91 -8.81 0.63 3.30
C THR A 91 -9.39 1.82 2.55
N SER A 92 -9.60 2.97 3.21
CA SER A 92 -10.08 4.18 2.52
C SER A 92 -9.10 4.69 1.46
N LYS A 93 -7.78 4.62 1.69
CA LYS A 93 -6.75 4.95 0.70
C LYS A 93 -6.78 4.02 -0.50
N LEU A 94 -6.93 2.71 -0.26
CA LEU A 94 -7.01 1.72 -1.33
C LEU A 94 -8.36 1.71 -2.05
N ASN A 95 -9.43 2.26 -1.47
CA ASN A 95 -10.73 2.32 -2.12
C ASN A 95 -10.77 3.30 -3.32
N ASP A 96 -9.71 4.07 -3.54
CA ASP A 96 -9.53 4.85 -4.76
C ASP A 96 -9.11 3.92 -5.92
N VAL A 97 -9.92 3.92 -6.99
CA VAL A 97 -9.67 3.13 -8.22
C VAL A 97 -8.28 3.36 -8.81
N LYS A 98 -7.77 4.60 -8.74
CA LYS A 98 -6.41 4.95 -9.18
C LYS A 98 -5.38 4.29 -8.27
N MET A 99 -5.57 4.32 -6.96
CA MET A 99 -4.67 3.65 -6.01
C MET A 99 -4.63 2.14 -6.24
N MET A 100 -5.76 1.48 -6.51
CA MET A 100 -5.78 0.06 -6.87
C MET A 100 -5.03 -0.23 -8.17
N LYS A 101 -5.18 0.62 -9.20
CA LYS A 101 -4.42 0.49 -10.44
C LYS A 101 -2.92 0.64 -10.22
N ILE A 102 -2.50 1.62 -9.42
CA ILE A 102 -1.08 1.83 -9.10
C ILE A 102 -0.53 0.64 -8.30
N THR A 103 -1.29 0.15 -7.31
CA THR A 103 -0.94 -1.05 -6.54
C THR A 103 -0.72 -2.25 -7.46
N ARG A 104 -1.61 -2.46 -8.44
CA ARG A 104 -1.45 -3.52 -9.45
C ARG A 104 -0.21 -3.33 -10.29
N ILE A 105 0.06 -2.12 -10.80
CA ILE A 105 1.28 -1.83 -11.57
C ILE A 105 2.52 -2.21 -10.75
N ILE A 106 2.57 -1.80 -9.49
CA ILE A 106 3.70 -2.11 -8.61
C ILE A 106 3.91 -3.62 -8.52
N PHE A 107 2.88 -4.40 -8.19
CA PHE A 107 3.06 -5.84 -7.99
C PHE A 107 3.30 -6.62 -9.27
N VAL A 108 2.63 -6.28 -10.37
CA VAL A 108 2.86 -6.91 -11.69
C VAL A 108 4.30 -6.71 -12.15
N GLU A 109 4.83 -5.49 -11.99
CA GLU A 109 6.15 -5.14 -12.50
C GLU A 109 7.29 -5.53 -11.55
N THR A 110 7.00 -5.88 -10.29
CA THR A 110 8.02 -6.18 -9.27
C THR A 110 9.01 -7.25 -9.70
N TYR A 111 8.55 -8.27 -10.43
CA TYR A 111 9.42 -9.36 -10.88
C TYR A 111 10.42 -8.91 -11.96
N HIS A 112 9.98 -8.10 -12.93
CA HIS A 112 10.76 -7.73 -14.11
C HIS A 112 11.49 -6.37 -13.98
N ASN A 113 11.03 -5.48 -13.11
CA ASN A 113 11.56 -4.12 -12.99
C ASN A 113 12.34 -3.92 -11.68
N GLU A 114 13.67 -3.74 -11.77
CA GLU A 114 14.54 -3.58 -10.59
C GLU A 114 14.19 -2.36 -9.73
N LYS A 115 13.79 -1.25 -10.36
CA LYS A 115 13.42 -0.03 -9.64
C LYS A 115 12.17 -0.28 -8.79
N ILE A 116 11.16 -0.90 -9.37
CA ILE A 116 9.92 -1.24 -8.67
C ILE A 116 10.20 -2.30 -7.59
N ARG A 117 11.05 -3.30 -7.85
CA ARG A 117 11.44 -4.28 -6.84
C ARG A 117 12.13 -3.65 -5.63
N LYS A 118 13.06 -2.72 -5.86
CA LYS A 118 13.69 -1.95 -4.79
C LYS A 118 12.66 -1.12 -4.02
N PHE A 119 11.75 -0.47 -4.74
CA PHE A 119 10.64 0.29 -4.15
C PHE A 119 9.73 -0.58 -3.27
N VAL A 120 9.30 -1.76 -3.73
CA VAL A 120 8.50 -2.70 -2.93
C VAL A 120 9.27 -3.12 -1.68
N LYS A 121 10.55 -3.45 -1.81
CA LYS A 121 11.36 -3.83 -0.66
C LYS A 121 11.42 -2.69 0.37
N THR A 122 11.77 -1.47 -0.04
CA THR A 122 12.08 -0.40 0.92
C THR A 122 10.83 0.35 1.38
N ALA A 123 9.98 0.80 0.45
CA ALA A 123 8.87 1.71 0.73
C ALA A 123 7.57 0.98 1.12
N ILE A 124 7.46 -0.32 0.81
CA ILE A 124 6.28 -1.13 1.17
C ILE A 124 6.64 -2.08 2.31
N VAL A 125 7.62 -2.97 2.11
CA VAL A 125 7.92 -4.03 3.07
C VAL A 125 8.71 -3.52 4.28
N ASP A 126 9.93 -2.99 4.09
CA ASP A 126 10.80 -2.60 5.19
C ASP A 126 10.15 -1.47 6.02
N ALA A 127 9.58 -0.46 5.35
CA ALA A 127 8.91 0.66 6.01
C ALA A 127 7.73 0.21 6.89
N ALA A 128 6.84 -0.64 6.36
CA ALA A 128 5.69 -1.12 7.12
C ALA A 128 6.10 -2.04 8.27
N ILE A 129 7.07 -2.93 8.08
CA ILE A 129 7.58 -3.78 9.15
C ILE A 129 8.15 -2.93 10.28
N ASN A 130 8.94 -1.90 9.97
CA ASN A 130 9.49 -1.01 10.99
C ASN A 130 8.39 -0.25 11.76
N GLY A 131 7.35 0.22 11.06
CA GLY A 131 6.18 0.82 11.70
C GLY A 131 5.46 -0.14 12.65
N TRP A 132 5.26 -1.39 12.22
CA TRP A 132 4.64 -2.42 13.07
C TRP A 132 5.52 -2.85 14.24
N ILE A 133 6.85 -2.90 14.07
CA ILE A 133 7.79 -3.13 15.18
C ILE A 133 7.60 -2.06 16.26
N ALA A 134 7.61 -0.78 15.86
CA ALA A 134 7.41 0.33 16.79
C ALA A 134 6.06 0.25 17.51
N LEU A 135 5.00 -0.18 16.81
CA LEU A 135 3.68 -0.40 17.42
C LEU A 135 3.68 -1.56 18.43
N PHE A 136 4.31 -2.70 18.11
CA PHE A 136 4.42 -3.81 19.06
C PHE A 136 5.31 -3.44 20.26
N ASP A 137 6.38 -2.66 20.07
CA ASP A 137 7.20 -2.15 21.17
C ASP A 137 6.41 -1.20 22.08
N LEU A 138 5.61 -0.30 21.51
CA LEU A 138 4.67 0.55 22.26
C LEU A 138 3.67 -0.29 23.08
N MET A 139 3.15 -1.37 22.51
CA MET A 139 2.26 -2.30 23.25
C MET A 139 2.98 -3.01 24.40
N LYS A 140 4.29 -3.29 24.28
CA LYS A 140 5.11 -3.85 25.37
C LYS A 140 5.35 -2.83 26.47
N GLU A 141 5.64 -1.58 26.11
CA GLU A 141 5.83 -0.47 27.05
C GLU A 141 4.56 -0.19 27.86
N LYS A 142 3.40 -0.26 27.20
CA LYS A 142 2.07 -0.18 27.84
C LYS A 142 1.62 -1.45 28.56
N GLU A 143 2.47 -2.48 28.60
CA GLU A 143 2.19 -3.78 29.22
C GLU A 143 0.94 -4.51 28.67
N LEU A 144 0.49 -4.17 27.46
CA LEU A 144 -0.63 -4.83 26.78
C LEU A 144 -0.25 -6.23 26.28
N ILE A 145 1.03 -6.45 26.00
CA ILE A 145 1.62 -7.74 25.59
C ILE A 145 2.88 -8.04 26.41
N LYS A 146 3.28 -9.30 26.43
CA LYS A 146 4.46 -9.76 27.20
C LYS A 146 5.74 -9.09 26.74
N ARG A 147 6.62 -8.72 27.67
CA ARG A 147 7.88 -8.01 27.37
C ARG A 147 8.92 -8.88 26.63
N ASP A 148 8.83 -10.20 26.72
CA ASP A 148 9.74 -11.14 26.09
C ASP A 148 9.35 -11.53 24.65
N CYS A 149 8.21 -11.05 24.14
CA CYS A 149 7.82 -11.33 22.77
C CYS A 149 8.71 -10.61 21.75
N ASN A 150 8.93 -11.25 20.59
CA ASN A 150 9.71 -10.73 19.49
C ASN A 150 8.85 -9.82 18.60
N SER A 151 8.99 -8.50 18.76
CA SER A 151 8.22 -7.49 18.01
C SER A 151 8.37 -7.61 16.50
N LYS A 152 9.55 -7.98 16.00
CA LYS A 152 9.78 -8.22 14.57
C LYS A 152 8.98 -9.40 14.05
N GLN A 153 8.96 -10.52 14.78
CA GLN A 153 8.19 -11.69 14.39
C GLN A 153 6.68 -11.40 14.37
N LEU A 154 6.18 -10.63 15.33
CA LEU A 154 4.78 -10.20 15.35
C LEU A 154 4.45 -9.26 14.18
N ALA A 155 5.33 -8.31 13.90
CA ALA A 155 5.20 -7.39 12.77
C ALA A 155 5.16 -8.14 11.42
N GLU A 156 6.09 -9.05 11.19
CA GLU A 156 6.13 -9.88 9.98
C GLU A 156 4.87 -10.76 9.86
N SER A 157 4.44 -11.39 10.96
CA SER A 157 3.25 -12.26 10.97
C SER A 157 1.95 -11.52 10.68
N PHE A 158 1.85 -10.27 11.14
CA PHE A 158 0.69 -9.43 10.85
C PHE A 158 0.75 -8.86 9.44
N TYR A 159 1.87 -8.22 9.09
CA TYR A 159 2.00 -7.47 7.85
C TYR A 159 2.01 -8.37 6.61
N TYR A 160 2.74 -9.49 6.62
CA TYR A 160 2.79 -10.38 5.47
C TYR A 160 1.45 -11.04 5.16
N TYR A 161 0.61 -11.27 6.16
CA TYR A 161 -0.75 -11.77 5.94
C TYR A 161 -1.59 -10.78 5.13
N GLY A 162 -1.63 -9.51 5.55
CA GLY A 162 -2.35 -8.45 4.81
C GLY A 162 -1.77 -8.18 3.42
N LEU A 163 -0.44 -8.16 3.30
CA LEU A 163 0.25 -7.99 2.01
C LEU A 163 -0.07 -9.15 1.05
N TYR A 164 -0.10 -10.38 1.54
CA TYR A 164 -0.48 -11.53 0.70
C TYR A 164 -1.93 -11.43 0.22
N LEU A 165 -2.88 -11.05 1.08
CA LEU A 165 -4.27 -10.85 0.66
C LEU A 165 -4.39 -9.79 -0.44
N LEU A 166 -3.60 -8.72 -0.36
CA LEU A 166 -3.56 -7.69 -1.41
C LEU A 166 -2.97 -8.23 -2.72
N ILE A 167 -1.87 -8.99 -2.66
CA ILE A 167 -1.26 -9.61 -3.84
C ILE A 167 -2.20 -10.64 -4.47
N GLU A 168 -2.82 -11.50 -3.66
CA GLU A 168 -3.82 -12.47 -4.08
C GLU A 168 -4.95 -11.78 -4.85
N HIS A 169 -5.49 -10.67 -4.33
CA HIS A 169 -6.53 -9.91 -5.01
C HIS A 169 -6.06 -9.27 -6.32
N VAL A 170 -4.96 -8.51 -6.30
CA VAL A 170 -4.55 -7.71 -7.46
C VAL A 170 -3.87 -8.51 -8.58
N ILE A 171 -3.39 -9.72 -8.29
CA ILE A 171 -2.69 -10.59 -9.23
C ILE A 171 -3.46 -11.89 -9.52
N ILE A 172 -3.84 -12.66 -8.49
CA ILE A 172 -4.37 -14.01 -8.66
C ILE A 172 -5.86 -13.97 -9.00
N ASN A 173 -6.62 -13.13 -8.29
CA ASN A 173 -8.08 -13.04 -8.45
C ASN A 173 -8.51 -11.93 -9.41
N TYR A 174 -7.59 -11.31 -10.15
CA TYR A 174 -7.93 -10.22 -11.05
C TYR A 174 -8.68 -10.72 -12.31
N PRO A 175 -9.78 -10.05 -12.75
CA PRO A 175 -10.46 -8.94 -12.12
C PRO A 175 -11.53 -9.37 -11.10
N GLU A 176 -11.47 -8.80 -9.89
CA GLU A 176 -12.48 -8.94 -8.85
C GLU A 176 -12.97 -7.57 -8.34
N ASP A 177 -14.04 -7.57 -7.56
CA ASP A 177 -14.64 -6.37 -6.96
C ASP A 177 -13.75 -5.82 -5.82
N ASP A 178 -13.10 -4.69 -6.08
CA ASP A 178 -12.20 -4.01 -5.14
C ASP A 178 -12.93 -3.62 -3.83
N GLU A 179 -14.19 -3.16 -3.88
CA GLU A 179 -14.93 -2.74 -2.68
C GLU A 179 -15.25 -3.95 -1.79
N LYS A 180 -15.70 -5.04 -2.41
CA LYS A 180 -15.94 -6.30 -1.70
C LYS A 180 -14.65 -6.85 -1.09
N PHE A 181 -13.55 -6.81 -1.84
CA PHE A 181 -12.24 -7.23 -1.35
C PHE A 181 -11.80 -6.41 -0.12
N LEU A 182 -11.91 -5.09 -0.16
CA LEU A 182 -11.46 -4.23 0.95
C LEU A 182 -12.24 -4.49 2.25
N LYS A 183 -13.54 -4.78 2.16
CA LYS A 183 -14.34 -5.20 3.32
C LYS A 183 -13.83 -6.52 3.90
N GLU A 184 -13.50 -7.48 3.04
CA GLU A 184 -12.98 -8.77 3.47
C GLU A 184 -11.54 -8.68 4.01
N LEU A 185 -10.70 -7.84 3.40
CA LEU A 185 -9.35 -7.53 3.86
C LEU A 185 -9.37 -6.97 5.28
N ALA A 186 -10.28 -6.02 5.56
CA ALA A 186 -10.44 -5.45 6.89
C ALA A 186 -10.85 -6.54 7.91
N ARG A 187 -11.86 -7.34 7.57
CA ARG A 187 -12.36 -8.42 8.42
C ARG A 187 -11.28 -9.47 8.71
N LYS A 188 -10.57 -9.95 7.69
CA LYS A 188 -9.50 -10.96 7.83
C LYS A 188 -8.34 -10.42 8.65
N SER A 189 -7.93 -9.19 8.40
CA SER A 189 -6.83 -8.55 9.12
C SER A 189 -7.18 -8.31 10.59
N GLU A 190 -8.45 -8.04 10.92
CA GLU A 190 -8.90 -7.91 12.31
C GLU A 190 -8.78 -9.23 13.07
N ILE A 191 -9.22 -10.32 12.44
CA ILE A 191 -9.12 -11.67 12.98
C ILE A 191 -7.65 -12.03 13.23
N GLN A 192 -6.76 -11.71 12.28
CA GLN A 192 -5.33 -11.93 12.41
C GLN A 192 -4.73 -11.13 13.57
N MET A 193 -5.10 -9.85 13.72
CA MET A 193 -4.66 -9.03 14.85
C MET A 193 -5.10 -9.63 16.18
N LYS A 194 -6.37 -10.04 16.30
CA LYS A 194 -6.90 -10.66 17.52
C LYS A 194 -6.19 -11.98 17.84
N LEU A 195 -5.89 -12.79 16.83
CA LEU A 195 -5.15 -14.06 17.01
C LEU A 195 -3.73 -13.81 17.52
N ILE A 196 -3.00 -12.90 16.88
CA ILE A 196 -1.64 -12.51 17.30
C ILE A 196 -1.69 -11.95 18.72
N TYR A 197 -2.55 -10.96 18.99
CA TYR A 197 -2.68 -10.33 20.31
C TYR A 197 -2.99 -11.36 21.40
N ASN A 198 -3.97 -12.25 21.19
CA ASN A 198 -4.32 -13.26 22.20
C ASN A 198 -3.19 -14.26 22.50
N SER A 199 -2.26 -14.48 21.56
CA SER A 199 -1.10 -15.36 21.78
C SER A 199 -0.02 -14.73 22.68
N VAL A 200 0.08 -13.40 22.68
CA VAL A 200 1.13 -12.66 23.41
C VAL A 200 0.61 -11.70 24.47
N LYS A 201 -0.70 -11.55 24.65
CA LYS A 201 -1.27 -10.69 25.70
C LYS A 201 -0.74 -11.08 27.07
N LYS A 202 -0.52 -10.08 27.92
CA LYS A 202 -0.22 -10.30 29.33
C LYS A 202 -1.44 -11.01 29.95
N ARG A 203 -1.22 -12.10 30.67
CA ARG A 203 -2.30 -12.73 31.47
C ARG A 203 -2.37 -11.96 32.78
N ASP A 204 -3.58 -11.67 33.24
CA ASP A 204 -3.83 -11.19 34.60
C ASP A 204 -3.32 -12.20 35.64
#